data_AF-A0A923D732-F1
#
_entry.id   AF-A0A923D732-F1
#
_cell.length_a   1.000
_cell.length_b   1.000
_cell.length_c   1.000
_cell.angle_alpha   90.00
_cell.angle_beta   90.00
_cell.angle_gamma   90.00
#
_symmetry.space_group_name_H-M   'P 1'
#
loop_
_entity.id
_entity.type
_entity.pdbx_description
1 polymer ?
#
loop_
_entity_poly.entity_id
_entity_poly.type
_entity_poly.pdbx_seq_one_letter_code
_entity_poly.pdbx_strand_id
1 'polypeptide(L)' 'RATPEECVQAGFDESFVRKVVERIRRNHFKRVMPPIAKLSNRTVGYDFLYLRDWGT' A
#
# COMPACT_ATOMS: atom_id res chain seq x y z
N ARG A 1 2.96 -4.27 9.43
CA ARG A 1 2.74 -2.99 8.70
C ARG A 1 4.12 -2.39 8.58
N ALA A 2 4.57 -2.04 7.37
CA ALA A 2 5.82 -1.32 7.21
C ALA A 2 5.48 0.16 6.99
N THR A 3 6.12 1.08 7.72
CA THR A 3 6.03 2.52 7.43
C THR A 3 7.03 2.89 6.33
N PRO A 4 6.83 4.03 5.63
CA PRO A 4 7.82 4.51 4.67
C PRO A 4 9.22 4.64 5.29
N GLU A 5 9.31 5.06 6.55
CA GLU A 5 10.56 5.22 7.29
C GLU A 5 11.26 3.89 7.54
N GLU A 6 10.51 2.86 7.95
CA GLU A 6 11.04 1.49 8.11
C GLU A 6 11.57 0.93 6.78
N CYS A 7 10.93 1.26 5.65
CA CYS A 7 11.43 0.88 4.33
C CYS A 7 12.76 1.56 4.00
N VAL A 8 12.90 2.86 4.30
CA VAL A 8 14.17 3.56 4.10
C VAL A 8 15.27 2.96 5.00
N GLN A 9 14.94 2.66 6.26
CA GLN A 9 15.86 1.99 7.19
C GLN A 9 16.26 0.58 6.72
N ALA A 10 15.36 -0.12 6.03
CA ALA A 10 15.65 -1.41 5.40
C ALA A 10 16.58 -1.31 4.17
N GLY A 11 16.99 -0.09 3.78
CA GLY A 11 17.95 0.14 2.70
C GLY A 11 17.31 0.48 1.35
N PHE A 12 15.99 0.72 1.30
CA PHE A 12 15.35 1.21 0.07
C PHE A 12 15.60 2.71 -0.12
N ASP A 13 15.84 3.11 -1.37
CA ASP A 13 16.01 4.52 -1.72
C ASP A 13 14.76 5.35 -1.36
N GLU A 14 14.98 6.49 -0.71
CA GLU A 14 13.89 7.33 -0.21
C GLU A 14 13.00 7.87 -1.34
N SER A 15 13.60 8.27 -2.47
CA SER A 15 12.85 8.78 -3.61
C SER A 15 11.96 7.68 -4.21
N PHE A 16 12.45 6.45 -4.23
CA PHE A 16 11.70 5.28 -4.64
C PHE A 16 10.53 5.01 -3.68
N VAL A 17 10.77 4.97 -2.37
CA VAL A 17 9.72 4.73 -1.37
C VAL A 17 8.63 5.80 -1.48
N ARG A 18 8.99 7.08 -1.52
CA ARG A 18 8.05 8.20 -1.69
C ARG A 18 7.22 8.06 -2.98
N LYS A 19 7.86 7.70 -4.09
CA LYS A 19 7.17 7.49 -5.39
C LYS A 19 6.15 6.35 -5.34
N VAL A 20 6.49 5.25 -4.66
CA VAL A 20 5.58 4.10 -4.48
C VAL A 20 4.39 4.51 -3.62
N VAL A 21 4.63 5.13 -2.45
CA VAL A 21 3.57 5.60 -1.54
C VAL A 21 2.59 6.53 -2.27
N GLU A 22 3.11 7.51 -3.01
CA GLU A 22 2.29 8.45 -3.77
C GLU A 22 1.48 7.76 -4.87
N ARG A 23 2.05 6.77 -5.57
CA ARG A 23 1.32 5.99 -6.58
C ARG A 23 0.15 5.21 -5.97
N ILE A 24 0.37 4.58 -4.82
CA ILE A 24 -0.68 3.83 -4.12
C ILE A 24 -1.80 4.79 -3.69
N ARG A 25 -1.45 5.97 -3.12
CA ARG A 25 -2.43 7.01 -2.76
C ARG A 25 -3.24 7.48 -3.97
N ARG A 26 -2.58 7.85 -5.06
CA ARG A 26 -3.23 8.34 -6.29
C ARG A 26 -4.16 7.32 -6.93
N ASN A 27 -3.84 6.04 -6.87
CA ASN A 27 -4.65 4.98 -7.48
C ASN A 27 -5.60 4.29 -6.50
N HIS A 28 -5.71 4.77 -5.25
CA HIS A 28 -6.56 4.17 -4.21
C HIS A 28 -8.03 4.11 -4.60
N PHE A 29 -8.50 5.01 -5.48
CA PHE A 29 -9.86 4.99 -6.01
C PHE A 29 -10.16 3.76 -6.88
N LYS A 30 -9.13 3.12 -7.46
CA LYS A 30 -9.27 1.92 -8.31
C LYS A 30 -9.26 0.60 -7.52
N ARG A 31 -9.25 0.63 -6.19
CA ARG A 31 -9.02 -0.57 -5.35
C ARG A 31 -10.18 -1.57 -5.32
N VAL A 32 -11.34 -1.22 -5.88
CA VAL A 32 -12.49 -2.11 -5.98
C VAL A 32 -12.29 -3.00 -7.20
N MET A 33 -11.78 -4.20 -6.95
CA MET A 33 -11.55 -5.22 -7.99
C MET A 33 -12.71 -6.23 -8.02
N PRO A 34 -12.96 -6.89 -9.17
CA PRO A 34 -13.87 -8.03 -9.21
C PRO A 34 -13.35 -9.20 -8.35
N PRO A 35 -14.18 -10.20 -8.04
CA PRO A 35 -13.73 -11.41 -7.36
C PRO A 35 -12.59 -12.11 -8.12
N ILE A 36 -11.51 -12.40 -7.42
CA ILE A 36 -10.32 -13.10 -7.94
C ILE A 36 -9.86 -14.17 -6.93
N ALA A 37 -9.11 -15.17 -7.40
CA ALA A 37 -8.58 -16.22 -6.53
C ALA A 37 -7.56 -15.66 -5.52
N LYS A 38 -7.73 -16.01 -4.23
CA LYS A 38 -6.80 -15.64 -3.16
C LYS A 38 -5.67 -16.66 -3.08
N LEU A 39 -4.44 -16.22 -3.40
CA LEU A 39 -3.24 -17.06 -3.34
C LEU A 39 -2.41 -16.85 -2.06
N SER A 40 -2.60 -15.70 -1.40
CA SER A 40 -1.82 -15.28 -0.24
C SER A 40 -2.72 -15.00 0.96
N ASN A 41 -2.15 -15.03 2.17
CA ASN A 41 -2.90 -14.84 3.41
C ASN A 41 -3.60 -13.46 3.52
N ARG A 42 -3.08 -12.45 2.81
CA ARG A 42 -3.65 -11.08 2.71
C ARG A 42 -3.85 -10.66 1.26
N THR A 43 -4.97 -10.00 0.97
CA THR A 43 -5.40 -9.50 -0.34
C THR A 43 -5.86 -8.06 -0.25
N VAL A 44 -5.53 -7.25 -1.27
CA VAL A 44 -6.00 -5.86 -1.39
C VAL A 44 -7.51 -5.84 -1.60
N GLY A 45 -8.23 -5.03 -0.82
CA GLY A 45 -9.70 -5.00 -0.83
C GLY A 45 -10.26 -5.61 0.46
N TYR A 46 -10.60 -6.90 0.43
CA TYR A 46 -11.22 -7.61 1.55
C TYR A 46 -10.45 -7.52 2.87
N ASP A 47 -9.13 -7.62 2.84
CA ASP A 47 -8.31 -7.60 4.07
C ASP A 47 -7.84 -6.18 4.45
N PHE A 48 -8.19 -5.16 3.65
CA PHE A 48 -7.79 -3.76 3.84
C PHE A 48 -9.01 -2.83 3.89
N LEU A 49 -9.84 -3.00 4.93
CA LEU A 49 -11.09 -2.24 5.14
C LEU A 49 -10.91 -0.93 5.92
N TYR A 50 -9.71 -0.65 6.45
CA TYR A 50 -9.45 0.55 7.22
C TYR A 50 -9.24 1.77 6.31
N LEU A 51 -9.67 2.95 6.78
CA LEU A 51 -9.21 4.21 6.20
C LEU A 51 -7.68 4.21 6.22
N ARG A 52 -7.07 4.32 5.04
CA ARG A 52 -5.63 4.54 4.96
C ARG A 52 -5.39 5.97 5.39
N ASP A 53 -4.95 6.11 6.62
CA ASP A 53 -4.34 7.33 7.10
C ASP A 53 -3.01 7.51 6.35
N TRP A 54 -2.97 8.50 5.48
CA TRP A 54 -1.81 8.79 4.62
C TRP A 54 -0.79 9.68 5.33
N GLY A 55 -0.98 9.94 6.63
CA GLY A 55 -0.24 10.95 7.36
C GLY A 55 -0.92 12.30 7.14
N THR A 56 -1.58 12.79 8.17
CA THR A 56 -1.71 14.24 8.41
C THR A 56 -0.54 14.66 9.28
#